data_AF-A0A843HJP3-F1
#
_entry.id   AF-A0A843HJP3-F1
#
_cell.length_a   1.000
_cell.length_b   1.000
_cell.length_c   1.000
_cell.angle_alpha   90.00
_cell.angle_beta   90.00
_cell.angle_gamma   90.00
#
_symmetry.space_group_name_H-M   'P 1'
#
loop_
_entity.id
_entity.type
_entity.pdbx_description
1 polymer ?
#
loop_
_entity_poly.entity_id
_entity_poly.type
_entity_poly.pdbx_seq_one_letter_code
_entity_poly.pdbx_strand_id
1 'polypeptide(L)'
;MIAKNNPLNIRYNENTNWLGQIGRNKGFVEFDSMEHGFRAALWLIKRTYMHRYGLNTIREVISRFAPNNENDTYGYIQIISNAMDMSASSFLCDYDVPFLVSHMAKVETDTFVYPHELTSIINKYKI
;
A
#
# COMPACT_ATOMS: atom_id res chain seq x y z
N MET A 1 6.93 -17.67 6.38
CA MET A 1 8.02 -16.89 5.77
C MET A 1 7.42 -15.91 4.78
N ILE A 2 7.33 -14.65 5.22
CA ILE A 2 6.82 -13.47 4.52
C ILE A 2 8.00 -12.80 3.82
N ALA A 3 7.78 -12.14 2.67
CA ALA A 3 8.84 -11.44 1.95
C ALA A 3 9.50 -10.36 2.81
N LYS A 4 10.83 -10.26 2.75
CA LYS A 4 11.60 -9.39 3.64
C LYS A 4 11.27 -7.91 3.40
N ASN A 5 10.99 -7.18 4.48
CA ASN A 5 10.78 -5.73 4.49
C ASN A 5 9.69 -5.23 3.52
N ASN A 6 8.69 -6.05 3.24
CA ASN A 6 7.58 -5.73 2.35
C ASN A 6 6.27 -5.63 3.15
N PRO A 7 5.96 -4.47 3.74
CA PRO A 7 4.86 -4.32 4.71
C PRO A 7 3.46 -4.43 4.08
N LEU A 8 3.37 -4.49 2.75
CA LEU A 8 2.10 -4.58 2.03
C LEU A 8 2.04 -5.84 1.16
N ASN A 9 3.01 -6.76 1.21
CA ASN A 9 3.07 -7.89 0.27
C ASN A 9 2.97 -7.42 -1.22
N ILE A 10 3.69 -6.37 -1.59
CA ILE A 10 3.73 -5.90 -2.99
C ILE A 10 4.30 -7.03 -3.87
N ARG A 11 3.56 -7.40 -4.91
CA ARG A 11 3.97 -8.44 -5.87
C ARG A 11 5.13 -7.97 -6.74
N TYR A 12 6.06 -8.88 -6.99
CA TYR A 12 7.17 -8.65 -7.90
C TYR A 12 6.68 -8.56 -9.35
N ASN A 13 7.25 -7.62 -10.10
CA ASN A 13 7.01 -7.46 -11.53
C ASN A 13 8.36 -7.22 -12.23
N GLU A 14 8.65 -7.99 -13.29
CA GLU A 14 9.91 -7.88 -14.04
C GLU A 14 10.10 -6.50 -14.70
N ASN A 15 9.01 -5.80 -14.97
CA ASN A 15 9.02 -4.46 -15.56
C ASN A 15 9.09 -3.35 -14.51
N THR A 16 9.22 -3.68 -13.23
CA THR A 16 9.30 -2.69 -12.14
C THR A 16 10.52 -2.96 -11.28
N ASN A 17 11.40 -1.96 -11.20
CA ASN A 17 12.57 -2.00 -10.32
C ASN A 17 12.41 -0.95 -9.22
N TRP A 18 12.05 -1.38 -8.02
CA TRP A 18 11.88 -0.47 -6.90
C TRP A 18 13.25 -0.06 -6.32
N LEU A 19 13.41 1.21 -5.93
CA LEU A 19 14.54 1.60 -5.09
C LEU A 19 14.53 0.78 -3.79
N GLY A 20 15.66 0.14 -3.49
CA GLY A 20 15.85 -0.77 -2.36
C GLY A 20 15.46 -2.22 -2.61
N GLN A 21 15.01 -2.59 -3.82
CA GLN A 21 14.69 -3.96 -4.18
C GLN A 21 15.97 -4.82 -4.22
N ILE A 22 15.99 -5.88 -3.41
CA ILE A 22 17.13 -6.82 -3.31
C ILE A 22 16.80 -8.21 -3.85
N GLY A 23 15.52 -8.49 -4.12
CA GLY A 23 15.10 -9.79 -4.61
C GLY A 23 13.60 -9.97 -4.63
N ARG A 24 13.18 -11.23 -4.69
CA ARG A 24 11.78 -11.65 -4.58
C ARG A 24 11.70 -12.98 -3.86
N ASN A 25 10.63 -13.17 -3.10
CA ASN A 25 10.33 -14.43 -2.43
C ASN A 25 8.84 -14.75 -2.62
N LYS A 26 8.52 -15.96 -3.10
CA LYS A 26 7.14 -16.41 -3.39
C LYS A 26 6.29 -15.41 -4.21
N GLY A 27 6.92 -14.73 -5.17
CA GLY A 27 6.24 -13.75 -6.04
C GLY A 27 6.06 -12.36 -5.43
N PHE A 28 6.58 -12.11 -4.23
CA PHE A 28 6.58 -10.80 -3.58
C PHE A 28 7.96 -10.16 -3.58
N VAL A 29 8.03 -8.84 -3.69
CA VAL A 29 9.30 -8.09 -3.67
C VAL A 29 9.95 -8.18 -2.29
N GLU A 30 11.28 -8.27 -2.24
CA GLU A 30 12.06 -8.09 -1.02
C GLU A 30 12.85 -6.79 -1.06
N PHE A 31 12.87 -6.07 0.06
CA PHE A 31 13.55 -4.79 0.19
C PHE A 31 14.72 -4.87 1.18
N ASP A 32 15.75 -4.05 0.96
CA ASP A 32 16.89 -3.91 1.89
C ASP A 32 16.49 -3.40 3.28
N SER A 33 15.40 -2.63 3.36
CA SER A 33 14.93 -1.91 4.54
C SER A 33 13.41 -1.73 4.52
N MET A 34 12.81 -1.64 5.72
CA MET A 34 11.36 -1.41 5.86
C MET A 34 10.93 -0.06 5.27
N GLU A 35 11.80 0.96 5.37
CA GLU A 35 11.59 2.27 4.76
C GLU A 35 11.40 2.17 3.24
N HIS A 36 12.23 1.39 2.54
CA HIS A 36 12.07 1.20 1.09
C HIS A 36 10.81 0.41 0.73
N GLY A 37 10.37 -0.53 1.57
CA GLY A 37 9.09 -1.21 1.43
C GLY A 37 7.90 -0.25 1.53
N PHE A 38 7.88 0.60 2.56
CA PHE A 38 6.84 1.64 2.70
C PHE A 38 6.90 2.68 1.59
N ARG A 39 8.11 3.10 1.17
CA ARG A 39 8.29 4.01 0.04
C ARG A 39 7.67 3.44 -1.25
N ALA A 40 7.86 2.14 -1.51
CA ALA A 40 7.25 1.47 -2.66
C ALA A 40 5.72 1.44 -2.54
N ALA A 41 5.18 1.14 -1.35
CA ALA A 41 3.74 1.17 -1.08
C ALA A 41 3.13 2.56 -1.34
N LEU A 42 3.72 3.60 -0.74
CA LEU A 42 3.27 4.99 -0.90
C LEU A 42 3.28 5.41 -2.37
N TRP A 43 4.34 5.07 -3.10
CA TRP A 43 4.43 5.35 -4.54
C TRP A 43 3.37 4.60 -5.35
N LEU A 44 3.16 3.33 -5.05
CA LEU A 44 2.17 2.50 -5.74
C LEU A 44 0.76 3.09 -5.56
N ILE A 45 0.36 3.39 -4.34
CA ILE A 45 -0.98 3.93 -4.05
C ILE A 45 -1.14 5.33 -4.64
N LYS A 46 -0.26 6.28 -4.26
CA LYS A 46 -0.41 7.68 -4.65
C LYS A 46 -0.13 7.90 -6.14
N ARG A 47 1.08 7.60 -6.60
CA ARG A 47 1.51 7.93 -7.97
C ARG A 47 0.89 7.02 -9.01
N THR A 48 0.68 5.75 -8.70
CA THR A 48 0.20 4.79 -9.70
C THR A 48 -1.31 4.64 -9.67
N TYR A 49 -1.91 4.32 -8.53
CA TYR A 49 -3.35 4.05 -8.49
C TYR A 49 -4.17 5.34 -8.55
N MET A 50 -3.90 6.29 -7.66
CA MET A 50 -4.66 7.55 -7.60
C MET A 50 -4.36 8.45 -8.80
N HIS A 51 -3.11 8.90 -8.96
CA HIS A 51 -2.81 9.91 -9.99
C HIS A 51 -2.77 9.35 -11.43
N ARG A 52 -2.20 8.17 -11.66
CA ARG A 52 -2.07 7.63 -13.02
C ARG A 52 -3.32 6.89 -13.50
N TYR A 53 -3.99 6.15 -12.62
CA TYR A 53 -5.19 5.38 -12.98
C TYR A 53 -6.51 6.03 -12.56
N GLY A 54 -6.48 7.13 -11.80
CA GLY A 54 -7.69 7.83 -11.37
C GLY A 54 -8.48 7.08 -10.30
N LEU A 55 -7.88 6.09 -9.64
CA LEU A 55 -8.53 5.28 -8.60
C LEU A 55 -8.48 6.03 -7.28
N ASN A 56 -9.52 6.81 -7.00
CA ASN A 56 -9.51 7.82 -5.96
C ASN A 56 -10.49 7.51 -4.82
N THR A 57 -11.01 6.30 -4.71
CA THR A 57 -11.83 5.86 -3.56
C THR A 57 -11.21 4.64 -2.89
N ILE A 58 -11.55 4.39 -1.62
CA ILE A 58 -11.11 3.20 -0.88
C ILE A 58 -11.46 1.92 -1.67
N ARG A 59 -12.70 1.83 -2.16
CA ARG A 59 -13.16 0.69 -2.96
C ARG A 59 -12.26 0.45 -4.16
N GLU A 60 -11.96 1.48 -4.94
CA GLU A 60 -11.15 1.35 -6.16
C GLU A 60 -9.70 0.96 -5.87
N VAL A 61 -9.08 1.61 -4.89
CA VAL A 61 -7.70 1.35 -4.48
C VAL A 61 -7.56 -0.09 -3.97
N ILE A 62 -8.42 -0.51 -3.03
CA ILE A 62 -8.35 -1.85 -2.44
C ILE A 62 -8.74 -2.93 -3.46
N SER A 63 -9.75 -2.71 -4.31
CA SER A 63 -10.12 -3.67 -5.35
C SER A 63 -9.01 -3.88 -6.37
N ARG A 64 -8.23 -2.84 -6.65
CA ARG A 64 -7.05 -2.95 -7.53
C ARG A 64 -5.89 -3.67 -6.84
N PHE A 65 -5.71 -3.40 -5.55
CA PHE A 65 -4.62 -3.98 -4.76
C PHE A 65 -4.83 -5.48 -4.49
N ALA A 66 -6.05 -5.86 -4.09
CA ALA A 66 -6.43 -7.22 -3.73
C ALA A 66 -7.72 -7.63 -4.48
N PRO A 67 -7.64 -8.03 -5.76
CA PRO A 67 -8.81 -8.43 -6.55
C PRO A 67 -9.44 -9.75 -6.07
N ASN A 68 -10.74 -9.93 -6.37
CA ASN A 68 -11.68 -10.95 -5.87
C ASN A 68 -11.38 -12.43 -6.25
N ASN A 69 -10.16 -12.76 -6.65
CA ASN A 69 -9.85 -14.10 -7.18
C ASN A 69 -9.82 -15.15 -6.05
N GLU A 70 -9.20 -14.78 -4.93
CA GLU A 70 -8.99 -15.62 -3.73
C GLU A 70 -9.18 -14.84 -2.41
N ASN A 71 -9.40 -13.51 -2.49
CA ASN A 71 -9.51 -12.63 -1.33
C ASN A 71 -10.96 -12.20 -1.10
N ASP A 72 -11.36 -12.06 0.16
CA ASP A 72 -12.56 -11.32 0.52
C ASP A 72 -12.29 -9.81 0.38
N THR A 73 -12.23 -9.33 -0.87
CA THR A 73 -12.01 -7.92 -1.18
C THR A 73 -13.07 -7.04 -0.52
N TYR A 74 -14.30 -7.54 -0.39
CA TYR A 74 -15.37 -6.82 0.30
C TYR A 74 -15.04 -6.64 1.78
N GLY A 75 -14.63 -7.71 2.47
CA GLY A 75 -14.16 -7.65 3.85
C GLY A 75 -12.98 -6.68 4.03
N TYR A 76 -12.00 -6.70 3.11
CA TYR A 76 -10.87 -5.77 3.17
C TYR A 76 -11.32 -4.30 3.02
N ILE A 77 -12.22 -4.02 2.08
CA ILE A 77 -12.81 -2.67 1.93
C ILE A 77 -13.52 -2.24 3.22
N GLN A 78 -14.31 -3.11 3.85
CA GLN A 78 -15.00 -2.78 5.10
C GLN A 78 -14.03 -2.47 6.24
N ILE A 79 -12.98 -3.29 6.40
CA ILE A 79 -11.95 -3.06 7.43
C ILE A 79 -11.29 -1.69 7.24
N ILE A 80 -10.88 -1.37 6.01
CA ILE A 80 -10.22 -0.09 5.72
C ILE A 80 -11.19 1.08 5.86
N SER A 81 -12.41 0.97 5.36
CA SER A 81 -13.44 2.02 5.52
C SER A 81 -13.71 2.34 6.99
N ASN A 82 -13.86 1.31 7.83
CA ASN A 82 -14.08 1.50 9.27
C ASN A 82 -12.86 2.11 9.96
N ALA A 83 -11.65 1.69 9.59
CA ALA A 83 -10.42 2.21 10.20
C ALA A 83 -10.12 3.67 9.80
N MET A 84 -10.53 4.06 8.59
CA MET A 84 -10.41 5.43 8.08
C MET A 84 -11.57 6.34 8.50
N ASP A 85 -12.64 5.80 9.09
CA ASP A 85 -13.91 6.50 9.33
C ASP A 85 -14.47 7.16 8.05
N MET A 86 -14.39 6.43 6.93
CA MET A 86 -14.76 6.92 5.60
C MET A 86 -15.58 5.87 4.85
N SER A 87 -16.64 6.32 4.15
CA SER A 87 -17.35 5.46 3.20
C SER A 87 -16.40 4.91 2.14
N ALA A 88 -16.63 3.66 1.72
CA ALA A 88 -15.84 3.02 0.67
C ALA A 88 -15.82 3.79 -0.66
N SER A 89 -16.82 4.64 -0.89
CA SER A 89 -16.95 5.50 -2.08
C SER A 89 -16.51 6.95 -1.85
N SER A 90 -16.04 7.31 -0.66
CA SER A 90 -15.49 8.64 -0.40
C SER A 90 -14.20 8.83 -1.21
N PHE A 91 -14.04 10.03 -1.77
CA PHE A 91 -12.81 10.40 -2.45
C PHE A 91 -11.67 10.55 -1.43
N LEU A 92 -10.54 9.93 -1.75
CA LEU A 92 -9.27 10.06 -1.07
C LEU A 92 -8.48 11.22 -1.67
N CYS A 93 -7.85 12.01 -0.82
CA CYS A 93 -6.85 13.00 -1.20
C CYS A 93 -5.44 12.55 -0.76
N ASP A 94 -4.42 13.27 -1.20
CA ASP A 94 -3.02 12.97 -0.87
C ASP A 94 -2.75 12.89 0.64
N TYR A 95 -3.51 13.64 1.45
CA TYR A 95 -3.40 13.64 2.91
C TYR A 95 -3.86 12.31 3.53
N ASP A 96 -4.75 11.57 2.87
CA ASP A 96 -5.30 10.30 3.38
C ASP A 96 -4.35 9.12 3.13
N VAL A 97 -3.40 9.26 2.20
CA VAL A 97 -2.50 8.17 1.77
C VAL A 97 -1.68 7.57 2.92
N PRO A 98 -1.04 8.36 3.82
CA PRO A 98 -0.33 7.80 4.98
C PRO A 98 -1.23 6.97 5.89
N PHE A 99 -2.46 7.42 6.14
CA PHE A 99 -3.43 6.69 6.97
C PHE A 99 -3.87 5.41 6.28
N LEU A 100 -4.18 5.48 4.98
CA LEU A 100 -4.56 4.32 4.19
C LEU A 100 -3.46 3.26 4.18
N VAL A 101 -2.21 3.64 3.89
CA VAL A 101 -1.07 2.71 3.84
C VAL A 101 -0.76 2.12 5.23
N SER A 102 -0.91 2.89 6.31
CA SER A 102 -0.75 2.40 7.68
C SER A 102 -1.76 1.28 7.99
N HIS A 103 -3.05 1.50 7.70
CA HIS A 103 -4.07 0.48 7.92
C HIS A 103 -3.92 -0.73 7.00
N MET A 104 -3.52 -0.51 5.73
CA MET A 104 -3.22 -1.61 4.82
C MET A 104 -2.08 -2.49 5.33
N ALA A 105 -1.00 -1.90 5.85
CA ALA A 105 0.13 -2.65 6.40
C ALA A 105 -0.25 -3.51 7.61
N LYS A 106 -1.17 -2.99 8.45
CA LYS A 106 -1.72 -3.75 9.57
C LYS A 106 -2.52 -4.96 9.10
N VAL A 107 -3.31 -4.82 8.03
CA VAL A 107 -4.09 -5.94 7.47
C VAL A 107 -3.19 -6.97 6.77
N GLU A 108 -2.19 -6.52 6.01
CA GLU A 108 -1.38 -7.39 5.14
C GLU A 108 -0.31 -8.19 5.88
N THR A 109 0.37 -7.57 6.85
CA THR A 109 1.55 -8.17 7.51
C THR A 109 1.57 -7.94 9.03
N ASP A 110 0.43 -7.56 9.61
CA ASP A 110 0.31 -7.17 11.03
C ASP A 110 1.26 -6.04 11.45
N THR A 111 1.78 -5.29 10.47
CA THR A 111 2.83 -4.29 10.69
C THR A 111 2.24 -2.99 11.19
N PHE A 112 2.76 -2.50 12.31
CA PHE A 112 2.37 -1.21 12.88
C PHE A 112 3.32 -0.11 12.41
N VAL A 113 2.75 0.97 11.88
CA VAL A 113 3.48 2.18 11.49
C VAL A 113 2.58 3.38 11.70
N TYR A 114 3.10 4.47 12.25
CA TYR A 114 2.30 5.67 12.44
C TYR A 114 2.24 6.50 11.16
N PRO A 115 1.09 7.14 10.85
CA PRO A 115 0.96 7.98 9.66
C PRO A 115 2.04 9.08 9.54
N HIS A 116 2.51 9.66 10.65
CA HIS A 116 3.55 10.70 10.61
C HIS A 116 4.93 10.18 10.16
N GLU A 117 5.23 8.90 10.38
CA GLU A 117 6.44 8.25 9.87
C GLU A 117 6.35 8.09 8.35
N LEU A 118 5.18 7.68 7.85
CA LEU A 118 4.91 7.58 6.41
C LEU A 118 4.92 8.96 5.72
N THR A 119 4.40 9.99 6.37
CA THR A 119 4.51 11.39 5.91
C THR A 119 5.97 11.83 5.80
N SER A 120 6.81 11.43 6.76
CA SER A 120 8.25 11.71 6.69
C SER A 120 8.91 11.04 5.48
N ILE A 121 8.52 9.81 5.15
CA ILE A 121 8.98 9.11 3.94
C ILE A 121 8.50 9.84 2.66
N ILE A 122 7.22 10.23 2.60
CA ILE A 122 6.69 11.02 1.46
C ILE A 122 7.55 12.26 1.23
N ASN A 123 7.83 13.02 2.29
CA ASN A 123 8.61 14.25 2.21
C ASN A 123 10.06 13.99 1.79
N LYS A 124 10.71 12.97 2.37
CA LYS A 124 12.09 12.59 2.07
C LYS A 124 12.28 12.22 0.60
N TYR A 125 11.34 11.45 0.02
CA TYR A 125 11.43 10.95 -1.35
C TYR A 125 10.59 11.73 -2.37
N LYS A 126 9.95 12.84 -1.95
CA LYS A 126 9.11 13.71 -2.80
C LYS A 126 7.99 12.95 -3.52
N ILE A 127 7.32 12.05 -2.79
CA ILE A 127 6.23 11.19 -3.31
C ILE A 127 4.92 11.97 -3.44
#